data_AF-K0Q206-F1
#
_entry.id   AF-K0Q206-F1
#
_cell.length_a   1.000
_cell.length_b   1.000
_cell.length_c   1.000
_cell.angle_alpha   90.00
_cell.angle_beta   90.00
_cell.angle_gamma   90.00
#
_symmetry.space_group_name_H-M   'P 1'
#
loop_
_entity.id
_entity.type
_entity.pdbx_description
1 polymer ?
#
loop_
_entity_poly.entity_id
_entity_poly.type
_entity_poly.pdbx_seq_one_letter_code
_entity_poly.pdbx_strand_id
1 'polypeptide(L)' 'MNRYPATVHLLKVSQIAAAFPEAGFRKTQWFLLKEASRKAAQPGLRTLLSRLETTGA' A
#
# COMPACT_ATOMS: atom_id res chain seq x y z
N MET A 1 -17.00 -10.52 13.52
CA MET A 1 -16.12 -9.60 12.76
C MET A 1 -14.69 -9.87 13.20
N ASN A 2 -13.91 -10.65 12.45
CA ASN A 2 -12.55 -11.00 12.86
C ASN A 2 -11.62 -9.82 12.58
N ARG A 3 -11.07 -9.22 13.63
CA ARG A 3 -10.15 -8.09 13.54
C ARG A 3 -8.73 -8.62 13.71
N TYR A 4 -8.06 -8.85 12.58
CA TYR A 4 -6.67 -9.26 12.59
C TYR A 4 -5.78 -8.03 12.72
N PRO A 5 -4.84 -7.98 13.69
CA PRO A 5 -3.88 -6.90 13.79
C PRO A 5 -2.94 -6.94 12.57
N ALA A 6 -2.68 -5.78 11.99
CA ALA A 6 -1.74 -5.63 10.88
C ALA A 6 -0.88 -4.39 11.14
N THR A 7 0.43 -4.52 10.90
CA THR A 7 1.39 -3.42 10.97
C THR A 7 1.80 -3.04 9.54
N VAL A 8 1.89 -1.74 9.27
CA VAL A 8 2.25 -1.20 7.95
C VAL A 8 3.58 -0.45 8.09
N HIS A 9 4.52 -0.76 7.20
CA HIS A 9 5.82 -0.09 7.11
C HIS A 9 5.96 0.58 5.74
N LEU A 10 6.45 1.81 5.72
CA LEU A 10 6.76 2.51 4.49
C LEU A 10 8.12 2.05 3.97
N LEU A 11 8.17 1.63 2.71
CA LEU A 11 9.40 1.16 2.06
C LEU A 11 9.61 1.92 0.75
N LYS A 12 10.86 2.30 0.47
CA LYS A 12 11.26 2.80 -0.85
C LYS A 12 11.68 1.62 -1.71
N VAL A 13 10.96 1.41 -2.81
CA VAL A 13 11.28 0.34 -3.77
C VAL A 13 12.42 0.80 -4.67
N SER A 14 13.50 0.02 -4.74
CA SER A 14 14.64 0.27 -5.65
C SER A 14 14.50 -0.45 -6.99
N GLN A 15 14.02 -1.70 -6.97
CA GLN A 15 13.83 -2.54 -8.15
C GLN A 15 12.66 -3.51 -7.92
N ILE A 16 11.98 -3.89 -9.01
CA ILE A 16 10.95 -4.94 -9.02
C ILE A 16 11.55 -6.17 -9.72
N ALA A 17 11.57 -7.31 -9.05
CA ALA A 17 11.96 -8.57 -9.68
C ALA A 17 10.86 -9.04 -10.66
N ALA A 18 11.25 -9.43 -11.88
CA ALA A 18 10.32 -9.92 -12.89
C ALA A 18 9.82 -11.35 -12.60
N ALA A 19 10.65 -12.17 -11.96
CA ALA A 19 10.32 -13.53 -11.54
C ALA A 19 10.49 -13.62 -10.03
N PHE A 20 9.37 -13.57 -9.32
CA PHE A 20 9.29 -13.82 -7.88
C PHE A 20 8.28 -14.96 -7.67
N PRO A 21 8.49 -15.89 -6.72
CA PRO A 21 7.65 -17.09 -6.60
C PRO A 21 6.15 -16.77 -6.43
N GLU A 22 5.85 -15.62 -5.82
CA GLU A 22 4.50 -15.14 -5.56
C GLU A 22 3.95 -14.22 -6.67
N ALA A 23 4.70 -14.01 -7.76
CA ALA A 23 4.24 -13.24 -8.91
C ALA A 23 2.98 -13.90 -9.50
N GLY A 24 1.88 -13.14 -9.54
CA GLY A 24 0.59 -13.61 -10.03
C GLY A 24 -0.34 -14.25 -8.99
N PHE A 25 0.13 -14.54 -7.76
CA PHE A 25 -0.72 -15.12 -6.71
C PHE A 25 -1.79 -14.14 -6.20
N ARG A 26 -1.49 -12.84 -6.22
CA ARG A 26 -2.44 -11.78 -5.84
C ARG A 26 -2.49 -10.73 -6.93
N LYS A 27 -3.71 -10.27 -7.26
CA LYS A 27 -3.88 -9.12 -8.15
C LYS A 27 -3.31 -7.88 -7.45
N THR A 28 -2.22 -7.36 -8.00
CA THR A 28 -1.57 -6.14 -7.54
C THR A 28 -1.69 -5.05 -8.58
N GLN A 29 -1.87 -3.82 -8.14
CA GLN A 29 -1.93 -2.65 -9.02
C GLN A 29 -1.16 -1.51 -8.36
N TRP A 30 -0.42 -0.78 -9.18
CA TRP A 30 0.24 0.47 -8.77
C TRP A 30 -0.76 1.63 -8.86
N PHE A 31 -0.68 2.52 -7.89
CA PHE A 31 -1.53 3.71 -7.80
C PHE A 31 -0.67 4.94 -7.55
N LEU A 32 -1.12 6.08 -8.06
CA LEU A 32 -0.64 7.35 -7.54
C LEU A 32 -1.05 7.49 -6.07
N LEU A 33 -0.23 8.16 -5.26
CA LEU A 33 -0.48 8.28 -3.82
C LEU A 33 -1.87 8.86 -3.51
N LYS A 34 -2.27 9.92 -4.25
CA LYS A 34 -3.59 10.57 -4.18
C LYS A 34 -4.77 9.63 -4.46
N GLU A 35 -4.55 8.59 -5.26
CA GLU A 35 -5.58 7.60 -5.60
C GLU A 35 -5.57 6.43 -4.60
N ALA A 36 -4.40 6.08 -4.06
CA ALA A 36 -4.24 4.99 -3.13
C ALA A 36 -5.09 5.20 -1.86
N SER A 37 -5.15 6.43 -1.33
CA SER A 37 -5.99 6.77 -0.17
C SER A 37 -7.49 6.56 -0.44
N ARG A 38 -7.95 6.77 -1.68
CA ARG A 38 -9.35 6.52 -2.11
C ARG A 38 -9.66 5.05 -2.31
N LYS A 39 -8.67 4.26 -2.77
CA LYS A 39 -8.82 2.83 -3.09
C LYS A 39 -8.67 1.93 -1.87
N ALA A 40 -7.90 2.33 -0.86
CA ALA A 40 -7.71 1.51 0.33
C ALA A 40 -9.04 1.22 1.04
N ALA A 41 -9.33 -0.04 1.36
CA ALA A 41 -10.56 -0.40 2.06
C ALA A 41 -10.46 -0.16 3.58
N GLN A 42 -9.25 -0.29 4.15
CA GLN A 42 -9.01 -0.19 5.58
C GLN A 42 -8.87 1.28 6.01
N PRO A 43 -9.71 1.78 6.93
CA PRO A 43 -9.67 3.19 7.36
C PRO A 43 -8.31 3.62 7.91
N GLY A 44 -7.66 2.77 8.71
CA GLY A 44 -6.32 3.05 9.24
C GLY A 44 -5.27 3.22 8.14
N LEU A 45 -5.35 2.41 7.08
CA LEU A 45 -4.47 2.54 5.93
C LEU A 45 -4.73 3.83 5.15
N ARG A 46 -6.00 4.24 4.98
CA ARG A 46 -6.34 5.55 4.37
C ARG A 46 -5.67 6.69 5.11
N THR A 47 -5.78 6.71 6.44
CA THR A 47 -5.18 7.75 7.28
C THR A 47 -3.66 7.79 7.12
N LEU A 48 -2.99 6.63 7.09
CA LEU A 48 -1.54 6.58 6.88
C LEU A 48 -1.14 7.13 5.50
N LEU A 49 -1.87 6.78 4.45
CA LEU A 49 -1.61 7.27 3.09
C LEU A 49 -1.82 8.78 2.97
N SER A 50 -2.87 9.33 3.57
CA SER A 50 -3.11 10.79 3.58
C SER A 50 -2.02 11.56 4.32
N ARG A 51 -1.46 11.02 5.42
CA ARG A 51 -0.33 11.66 6.12
C ARG A 51 0.94 11.64 5.27
N LEU A 52 1.13 10.58 4.49
CA LEU A 52 2.26 10.50 3.56
C LEU A 52 2.17 11.56 2.45
N GLU A 53 0.96 11.84 1.94
CA GLU A 53 0.74 12.93 0.97
C GLU A 53 1.21 14.28 1.52
N THR A 54 1.01 14.54 2.81
CA THR A 54 1.40 15.80 3.46
C THR A 54 2.90 15.88 3.77
N THR A 55 3.57 14.75 3.98
CA THR A 55 4.99 14.71 4.38
C THR A 55 5.94 14.82 3.18
N GLY A 56 5.44 14.54 1.97
CA GLY A 56 6.22 14.63 0.72
C GLY A 56 6.10 15.96 -0.03
N ALA A 57 5.46 16.98 0.56
CA ALA A 57 5.41 18.36 0.06
C ALA A 57 6.41 19.23 0.82
#